data_AF-A0A015KR38-F1
#
_entry.id   AF-A0A015KR38-F1
#
_cell.length_a   1.000
_cell.length_b   1.000
_cell.length_c   1.000
_cell.angle_alpha   90.00
_cell.angle_beta   90.00
_cell.angle_gamma   90.00
#
_symmetry.space_group_name_H-M   'P 1'
#
loop_
_entity.id
_entity.type
_entity.pdbx_description
1 polymer ?
#
loop_
_entity_poly.entity_id
_entity_poly.type
_entity_poly.pdbx_seq_one_letter_code
_entity_poly.pdbx_strand_id
1 'polypeptide(L)'
;MISIINIPIVPTLNELDFDESSNILNSEITEINNISNGGHRSAKDILKYIIPALALNGVLDVNDPIIHLRISGDGRNVGRRLKQVMITMTILNDIQNIHKPDYHYTTVLFPGIENYELLEIMMMPFIQELDDLKNYGLKIDEIVWKFELYFSSDWKFLSICLGFNAANSNFFCPWCQISKHGQNNNQTNWKISKEIEKINEYPGHNKRPLFYMISLNNWVPDELHIMLRIWDRLWSLVISELKESNQFDDVCRKEIMQEMSRISVNFQFWKEHGADAWNHTSLMGDDKLKVLKNFNLGRILPPTRAKKIRELWNRFNQIYFNLKTKDYDVQQFQFEVEDWLELFLTPDRIIPNSNRIEKGLYSPSSITPYIHVLVCHISEFMEIHQKWGMKAFSCAPVEKKNHQQVTHFFRQTLKGGGSKHKLVIRDILEYENRSLFYLFNDNTISSKPKKLHIED
;
A
#
# COMPACT_ATOMS: atom_id res chain seq x y z
N MET A 1 24.14 67.70 12.64
CA MET A 1 22.73 67.68 12.19
C MET A 1 22.29 66.23 12.28
N ILE A 2 21.54 65.91 13.34
CA ILE A 2 21.11 64.56 13.71
C ILE A 2 19.95 64.18 12.77
N SER A 3 19.98 62.98 12.20
CA SER A 3 18.83 62.38 11.51
C SER A 3 18.79 60.89 11.84
N ILE A 4 17.59 60.48 12.25
CA ILE A 4 17.23 59.33 13.07
C ILE A 4 16.92 58.11 12.19
N ILE A 5 17.32 56.94 12.70
CA ILE A 5 16.99 55.61 12.20
C ILE A 5 15.49 55.36 12.40
N ASN A 6 14.74 55.04 11.34
CA ASN A 6 13.37 54.53 11.44
C ASN A 6 13.36 53.01 11.23
N ILE A 7 13.07 52.29 12.32
CA ILE A 7 12.70 50.88 12.35
C ILE A 7 11.18 50.79 12.17
N PRO A 8 10.63 49.94 11.28
CA PRO A 8 9.20 49.69 11.25
C PRO A 8 8.77 48.81 12.42
N ILE A 9 7.75 49.30 13.12
CA ILE A 9 7.11 48.77 14.32
C ILE A 9 6.26 47.55 13.98
N VAL A 10 6.32 46.53 14.84
CA VAL A 10 5.43 45.35 14.88
C VAL A 10 3.99 45.79 15.14
N PRO A 11 2.98 45.41 14.33
CA PRO A 11 1.59 45.58 14.71
C PRO A 11 1.17 44.48 15.69
N THR A 12 0.80 44.92 16.88
CA THR A 12 0.05 44.20 17.91
C THR A 12 -1.25 43.61 17.37
N LEU A 13 -1.50 42.33 17.66
CA LEU A 13 -2.80 41.68 17.44
C LEU A 13 -3.88 42.41 18.24
N ASN A 14 -4.95 42.84 17.56
CA ASN A 14 -6.29 42.90 18.13
C ASN A 14 -7.32 42.59 17.04
N GLU A 15 -8.13 41.58 17.36
CA GLU A 15 -9.53 41.32 16.98
C GLU A 15 -9.98 41.66 15.55
N LEU A 16 -10.07 40.60 14.73
CA LEU A 16 -11.06 40.51 13.66
C LEU A 16 -11.76 39.15 13.77
N ASP A 17 -13.06 39.21 14.04
CA ASP A 17 -14.01 38.10 14.06
C ASP A 17 -13.92 37.27 12.77
N PHE A 18 -13.66 35.98 12.92
CA PHE A 18 -13.95 34.97 11.91
C PHE A 18 -14.67 33.79 12.54
N ASP A 19 -15.92 33.68 12.16
CA ASP A 19 -16.84 32.59 12.46
C ASP A 19 -16.47 31.32 11.67
N GLU A 20 -16.65 30.17 12.32
CA GLU A 20 -16.63 28.78 11.84
C GLU A 20 -15.52 28.31 10.85
N SER A 21 -14.33 27.94 11.37
CA SER A 21 -13.48 26.86 10.78
C SER A 21 -12.41 26.28 11.74
N SER A 22 -12.63 26.27 13.05
CA SER A 22 -11.59 25.99 14.07
C SER A 22 -11.32 24.51 14.41
N ASN A 23 -11.74 23.55 13.58
CA ASN A 23 -11.51 22.12 13.86
C ASN A 23 -10.39 21.44 13.06
N ILE A 24 -9.86 22.08 12.01
CA ILE A 24 -8.78 21.49 11.19
C ILE A 24 -7.40 21.87 11.72
N LEU A 25 -7.18 23.16 12.02
CA LEU A 25 -5.89 23.67 12.48
C LEU A 25 -5.48 23.16 13.88
N ASN A 26 -6.47 22.92 14.76
CA ASN A 26 -6.20 22.42 16.11
C ASN A 26 -5.70 20.97 16.13
N SER A 27 -6.02 20.16 15.12
CA SER A 27 -5.57 18.76 15.03
C SER A 27 -4.11 18.63 14.60
N GLU A 28 -3.67 19.45 13.66
CA GLU A 28 -2.27 19.48 13.19
C GLU A 28 -1.32 20.00 14.29
N ILE A 29 -1.74 21.01 15.06
CA ILE A 29 -0.94 21.59 16.16
C ILE A 29 -0.84 20.63 17.37
N THR A 30 -1.86 19.80 17.64
CA THR A 30 -1.78 18.77 18.70
C THR A 30 -1.00 17.53 18.29
N GLU A 31 -0.91 17.20 17.00
CA GLU A 31 -0.10 16.10 16.48
C GLU A 31 1.40 16.40 16.48
N ILE A 32 1.81 17.65 16.19
CA ILE A 32 3.21 18.08 16.29
C ILE A 32 3.73 18.02 17.73
N ASN A 33 2.89 18.29 18.73
CA ASN A 33 3.26 18.14 20.15
C ASN A 33 3.37 16.68 20.62
N ASN A 34 2.94 15.70 19.80
CA ASN A 34 3.07 14.25 20.08
C ASN A 34 4.29 13.59 19.42
N ILE A 35 5.12 14.35 18.70
CA ILE A 35 6.36 13.87 18.07
C ILE A 35 7.27 13.14 19.09
N SER A 36 7.22 13.51 20.37
CA SER A 36 8.03 12.92 21.45
C SER A 36 7.61 11.51 21.91
N ASN A 37 6.66 10.85 21.23
CA ASN A 37 6.11 9.55 21.65
C ASN A 37 6.27 8.44 20.60
N GLY A 38 7.06 8.68 19.54
CA GLY A 38 7.45 7.63 18.62
C GLY A 38 8.45 6.67 19.24
N GLY A 39 8.83 5.65 18.49
CA GLY A 39 9.89 4.76 18.90
C GLY A 39 10.61 4.17 17.71
N HIS A 40 11.93 4.05 17.87
CA HIS A 40 12.83 3.59 16.83
C HIS A 40 13.56 2.32 17.26
N ARG A 41 13.82 1.44 16.29
CA ARG A 41 14.76 0.31 16.43
C ARG A 41 15.77 0.43 15.31
N SER A 42 17.06 0.47 15.66
CA SER A 42 18.15 0.53 14.69
C SER A 42 18.05 -0.65 13.71
N ALA A 43 17.97 -0.34 12.42
CA ALA A 43 18.03 -1.31 11.36
C ALA A 43 19.37 -2.05 11.38
N LYS A 44 20.48 -1.31 11.59
CA LYS A 44 21.82 -1.91 11.71
C LYS A 44 21.89 -2.92 12.85
N ASP A 45 21.32 -2.62 14.02
CA ASP A 45 21.39 -3.56 15.15
C ASP A 45 20.48 -4.78 14.98
N ILE A 46 19.29 -4.61 14.37
CA ILE A 46 18.45 -5.74 13.95
C ILE A 46 19.24 -6.62 12.96
N LEU A 47 19.86 -6.02 11.94
CA LEU A 47 20.63 -6.72 10.91
C LEU A 47 21.84 -7.47 11.49
N LYS A 48 22.62 -6.84 12.37
CA LYS A 48 23.73 -7.49 13.11
C LYS A 48 23.28 -8.71 13.90
N TYR A 49 22.03 -8.71 14.36
CA TYR A 49 21.49 -9.84 15.11
C TYR A 49 21.04 -10.98 14.19
N ILE A 50 20.36 -10.68 13.08
CA ILE A 50 19.75 -11.72 12.21
C ILE A 50 20.69 -12.29 11.16
N ILE A 51 21.62 -11.49 10.61
CA ILE A 51 22.50 -11.92 9.50
C ILE A 51 23.35 -13.15 9.86
N PRO A 52 24.02 -13.22 11.03
CA PRO A 52 24.78 -14.42 11.39
C PRO A 52 23.93 -15.68 11.41
N ALA A 53 22.71 -15.60 11.95
CA ALA A 53 21.79 -16.73 12.04
C ALA A 53 21.29 -17.16 10.65
N LEU A 54 21.00 -16.21 9.76
CA LEU A 54 20.59 -16.52 8.39
C LEU A 54 21.75 -17.11 7.56
N ALA A 55 22.99 -16.65 7.78
CA ALA A 55 24.18 -17.23 7.15
C ALA A 55 24.44 -18.66 7.64
N LEU A 56 24.35 -18.89 8.95
CA LEU A 56 24.49 -20.23 9.55
C LEU A 56 23.45 -21.22 9.01
N ASN A 57 22.23 -20.75 8.79
CA ASN A 57 21.13 -21.56 8.24
C ASN A 57 21.17 -21.71 6.71
N GLY A 58 22.19 -21.17 6.03
CA GLY A 58 22.34 -21.24 4.58
C GLY A 58 21.32 -20.41 3.78
N VAL A 59 20.62 -19.48 4.44
CA VAL A 59 19.71 -18.52 3.77
C VAL A 59 20.50 -17.40 3.09
N LEU A 60 21.59 -16.96 3.72
CA LEU A 60 22.53 -16.00 3.15
C LEU A 60 23.83 -16.70 2.77
N ASP A 61 24.34 -16.42 1.57
CA ASP A 61 25.63 -16.94 1.11
C ASP A 61 26.75 -15.98 1.51
N VAL A 62 27.73 -16.49 2.26
CA VAL A 62 28.90 -15.71 2.68
C VAL A 62 29.85 -15.38 1.52
N ASN A 63 29.78 -16.15 0.42
CA ASN A 63 30.57 -15.91 -0.79
C ASN A 63 29.91 -14.90 -1.74
N ASP A 64 28.60 -14.66 -1.55
CA ASP A 64 27.84 -13.60 -2.23
C ASP A 64 27.12 -12.73 -1.17
N PRO A 65 27.87 -11.86 -0.46
CA PRO A 65 27.36 -11.15 0.72
C PRO A 65 26.46 -9.97 0.34
N ILE A 66 25.40 -10.21 -0.43
CA ILE A 66 24.41 -9.22 -0.87
C ILE A 66 23.06 -9.50 -0.19
N ILE A 67 22.58 -8.51 0.54
CA ILE A 67 21.28 -8.51 1.21
C ILE A 67 20.32 -7.63 0.42
N HIS A 68 19.19 -8.22 0.04
CA HIS A 68 18.09 -7.52 -0.60
C HIS A 68 17.08 -7.12 0.48
N LEU A 69 17.11 -5.85 0.88
CA LEU A 69 16.30 -5.32 1.97
C LEU A 69 15.10 -4.57 1.41
N ARG A 70 13.90 -5.03 1.75
CA ARG A 70 12.64 -4.40 1.36
C ARG A 70 12.10 -3.57 2.52
N ILE A 71 11.75 -2.33 2.24
CA ILE A 71 11.10 -1.39 3.15
C ILE A 71 9.61 -1.31 2.80
N SER A 72 8.77 -1.21 3.83
CA SER A 72 7.34 -0.98 3.69
C SER A 72 6.81 -0.18 4.88
N GLY A 73 5.62 0.39 4.75
CA GLY A 73 4.93 1.04 5.85
C GLY A 73 3.42 1.03 5.64
N ASP A 74 2.71 1.22 6.74
CA ASP A 74 1.26 1.24 6.78
C ASP A 74 0.76 2.14 7.93
N GLY A 75 -0.28 2.91 7.65
CA GLY A 75 -0.97 3.73 8.64
C GLY A 75 -2.29 3.10 9.06
N ARG A 76 -2.62 3.17 10.35
CA ARG A 76 -3.83 2.52 10.86
C ARG A 76 -4.49 3.27 12.02
N ASN A 77 -5.81 3.22 12.01
CA ASN A 77 -6.63 3.62 13.15
C ASN A 77 -6.58 2.56 14.26
N VAL A 78 -6.16 2.98 15.44
CA VAL A 78 -6.14 2.22 16.69
C VAL A 78 -7.32 2.68 17.54
N GLY A 79 -8.44 1.95 17.44
CA GLY A 79 -9.71 2.37 18.03
C GLY A 79 -10.34 3.55 17.27
N ARG A 80 -11.10 4.40 17.98
CA ARG A 80 -11.88 5.49 17.36
C ARG A 80 -11.11 6.81 17.17
N ARG A 81 -9.99 7.01 17.89
CA ARG A 81 -9.33 8.33 17.99
C ARG A 81 -7.81 8.32 17.84
N LEU A 82 -7.14 7.18 18.02
CA LEU A 82 -5.69 7.10 17.90
C LEU A 82 -5.35 6.58 16.51
N LYS A 83 -4.36 7.19 15.85
CA LYS A 83 -3.76 6.68 14.63
C LYS A 83 -2.31 6.35 14.90
N GLN A 84 -1.81 5.32 14.23
CA GLN A 84 -0.42 4.91 14.29
C GLN A 84 0.10 4.69 12.89
N VAL A 85 1.39 4.95 12.72
CA VAL A 85 2.11 4.66 11.50
C VAL A 85 3.27 3.74 11.84
N MET A 86 3.37 2.63 11.10
CA MET A 86 4.39 1.62 11.27
C MET A 86 5.24 1.55 10.01
N ILE A 87 6.56 1.52 10.18
CA ILE A 87 7.53 1.26 9.13
C ILE A 87 8.28 -0.01 9.47
N THR A 88 8.48 -0.85 8.46
CA THR A 88 9.09 -2.17 8.60
C THR A 88 10.15 -2.38 7.53
N MET A 89 11.06 -3.31 7.80
CA MET A 89 11.98 -3.86 6.82
C MET A 89 11.95 -5.39 6.83
N THR A 90 12.23 -6.03 5.69
CA THR A 90 12.34 -7.48 5.56
C THR A 90 13.49 -7.86 4.62
N ILE A 91 14.11 -9.02 4.85
CA ILE A 91 15.17 -9.55 3.99
C ILE A 91 14.55 -10.45 2.92
N LEU A 92 14.60 -10.05 1.65
CA LEU A 92 14.03 -10.80 0.53
C LEU A 92 14.73 -12.14 0.31
N ASN A 93 16.02 -12.25 0.63
CA ASN A 93 16.77 -13.51 0.56
C ASN A 93 16.09 -14.64 1.35
N ASP A 94 15.38 -14.33 2.44
CA ASP A 94 14.64 -15.31 3.25
C ASP A 94 13.25 -15.63 2.66
N ILE A 95 13.25 -16.11 1.41
CA ILE A 95 12.06 -16.33 0.57
C ILE A 95 10.98 -17.16 1.28
N GLN A 96 11.37 -18.12 2.12
CA GLN A 96 10.42 -18.99 2.82
C GLN A 96 9.62 -18.26 3.90
N ASN A 97 10.16 -17.17 4.43
CA ASN A 97 9.59 -16.45 5.56
C ASN A 97 9.07 -15.04 5.22
N ILE A 98 9.33 -14.50 4.03
CA ILE A 98 8.86 -13.15 3.64
C ILE A 98 7.34 -12.95 3.72
N HIS A 99 6.53 -14.02 3.76
CA HIS A 99 5.08 -13.93 3.92
C HIS A 99 4.60 -13.99 5.37
N LYS A 100 5.53 -14.14 6.33
CA LYS A 100 5.23 -14.21 7.76
C LYS A 100 5.43 -12.84 8.40
N PRO A 101 4.45 -12.32 9.17
CA PRO A 101 4.53 -10.98 9.78
C PRO A 101 5.72 -10.82 10.75
N ASP A 102 6.20 -11.91 11.36
CA ASP A 102 7.33 -11.87 12.31
C ASP A 102 8.68 -11.58 11.64
N TYR A 103 8.77 -11.74 10.32
CA TYR A 103 9.96 -11.44 9.51
C TYR A 103 9.89 -10.05 8.85
N HIS A 104 8.85 -9.28 9.17
CA HIS A 104 8.74 -7.85 8.84
C HIS A 104 9.10 -7.09 10.12
N TYR A 105 10.36 -6.66 10.22
CA TYR A 105 10.90 -6.08 11.42
C TYR A 105 10.48 -4.61 11.52
N THR A 106 9.66 -4.26 12.52
CA THR A 106 9.30 -2.87 12.79
C THR A 106 10.55 -2.08 13.17
N THR A 107 10.84 -1.00 12.43
CA THR A 107 11.98 -0.10 12.65
C THR A 107 11.53 1.25 13.21
N VAL A 108 10.38 1.75 12.77
CA VAL A 108 9.79 2.99 13.27
C VAL A 108 8.32 2.75 13.56
N LEU A 109 7.85 3.21 14.71
CA LEU A 109 6.44 3.18 15.09
C LEU A 109 6.10 4.47 15.84
N PHE A 110 5.10 5.22 15.38
CA PHE A 110 4.74 6.48 16.02
C PHE A 110 3.23 6.74 15.99
N PRO A 111 2.70 7.51 16.95
CA PRO A 111 1.31 7.94 16.91
C PRO A 111 1.16 9.11 15.93
N GLY A 112 0.14 9.06 15.08
CA GLY A 112 -0.09 10.11 14.10
C GLY A 112 -0.65 9.58 12.80
N ILE A 113 -0.69 10.46 11.81
CA ILE A 113 -1.21 10.19 10.48
C ILE A 113 -0.08 10.01 9.48
N GLU A 114 -0.39 9.35 8.35
CA GLU A 114 0.49 9.36 7.19
C GLU A 114 0.50 10.77 6.58
N ASN A 115 1.46 11.57 7.01
CA ASN A 115 1.76 12.90 6.50
C ASN A 115 3.25 12.97 6.18
N TYR A 116 3.60 13.66 5.08
CA TYR A 116 4.97 13.71 4.60
C TYR A 116 5.92 14.33 5.64
N GLU A 117 5.58 15.48 6.20
CA GLU A 117 6.42 16.21 7.16
C GLU A 117 6.66 15.38 8.43
N LEU A 118 5.62 14.73 8.93
CA LEU A 118 5.74 13.81 10.06
C LEU A 118 6.63 12.62 9.71
N LEU A 119 6.44 11.99 8.55
CA LEU A 119 7.27 10.86 8.12
C LEU A 119 8.74 11.27 7.93
N GLU A 120 8.99 12.45 7.38
CA GLU A 120 10.34 12.99 7.17
C GLU A 120 11.09 13.12 8.50
N ILE A 121 10.45 13.68 9.52
CA ILE A 121 11.01 13.82 10.87
C ILE A 121 11.18 12.44 11.52
N MET A 122 10.10 11.66 11.58
CA MET A 122 10.07 10.39 12.29
C MET A 122 10.87 9.28 11.61
N MET A 123 11.27 9.42 10.36
CA MET A 123 12.09 8.41 9.67
C MET A 123 13.54 8.86 9.48
N MET A 124 13.90 10.08 9.86
CA MET A 124 15.25 10.63 9.63
C MET A 124 16.38 9.68 10.12
N PRO A 125 16.37 9.13 11.35
CA PRO A 125 17.41 8.20 11.79
C PRO A 125 17.45 6.91 10.95
N PHE A 126 16.28 6.37 10.60
CA PHE A 126 16.17 5.15 9.78
C PHE A 126 16.66 5.37 8.35
N ILE A 127 16.31 6.50 7.72
CA ILE A 127 16.78 6.88 6.39
C ILE A 127 18.30 7.04 6.37
N GLN A 128 18.89 7.66 7.41
CA GLN A 128 20.34 7.79 7.52
C GLN A 128 21.02 6.42 7.63
N GLU A 129 20.47 5.48 8.42
CA GLU A 129 21.00 4.13 8.48
C GLU A 129 20.90 3.39 7.14
N LEU A 130 19.80 3.56 6.39
CA LEU A 130 19.64 2.97 5.07
C LEU A 130 20.65 3.53 4.06
N ASP A 131 20.94 4.82 4.11
CA ASP A 131 21.97 5.45 3.27
C ASP A 131 23.35 4.86 3.56
N ASP A 132 23.69 4.76 4.84
CA ASP A 132 24.96 4.15 5.26
C ASP A 132 25.06 2.68 4.81
N LEU A 133 23.99 1.91 4.97
CA LEU A 133 23.92 0.51 4.53
C LEU A 133 24.09 0.40 3.01
N LYS A 134 23.47 1.31 2.25
CA LYS A 134 23.55 1.33 0.79
C LYS A 134 24.96 1.67 0.30
N ASN A 135 25.61 2.66 0.92
CA ASN A 135 26.88 3.21 0.47
C ASN A 135 28.10 2.45 1.01
N TYR A 136 28.05 1.97 2.25
CA TYR A 136 29.20 1.37 2.95
C TYR A 136 29.00 -0.10 3.33
N GLY A 137 27.77 -0.61 3.26
CA GLY A 137 27.45 -1.95 3.73
C GLY A 137 27.48 -2.10 5.25
N LEU A 138 27.52 -3.34 5.72
CA LEU A 138 27.56 -3.69 7.14
C LEU A 138 28.60 -4.78 7.39
N LYS A 139 29.64 -4.47 8.16
CA LYS A 139 30.69 -5.45 8.53
C LYS A 139 30.21 -6.34 9.70
N ILE A 140 30.19 -7.65 9.48
CA ILE A 140 29.83 -8.69 10.46
C ILE A 140 30.79 -9.87 10.25
N ASP A 141 31.46 -10.32 11.31
CA ASP A 141 32.38 -11.47 11.28
C ASP A 141 33.38 -11.43 10.10
N GLU A 142 34.05 -10.29 9.93
CA GLU A 142 34.98 -9.97 8.83
C GLU A 142 34.38 -9.90 7.42
N ILE A 143 33.10 -10.23 7.23
CA ILE A 143 32.38 -10.11 5.96
C ILE A 143 31.72 -8.73 5.89
N VAL A 144 31.90 -8.04 4.76
CA VAL A 144 31.18 -6.79 4.47
C VAL A 144 29.94 -7.11 3.62
N TRP A 145 28.78 -7.07 4.26
CA TRP A 145 27.49 -7.28 3.60
C TRP A 145 27.07 -6.02 2.85
N LYS A 146 26.77 -6.15 1.56
CA LYS A 146 26.26 -5.07 0.69
C LYS A 146 24.74 -5.11 0.64
N PHE A 147 24.13 -3.97 0.34
CA PHE A 147 22.66 -3.83 0.37
C PHE A 147 22.09 -3.36 -0.96
N GLU A 148 21.07 -4.09 -1.42
CA GLU A 148 20.13 -3.65 -2.43
C GLU A 148 18.81 -3.33 -1.75
N LEU A 149 18.30 -2.12 -1.97
CA LEU A 149 17.12 -1.61 -1.30
C LEU A 149 15.92 -1.64 -2.24
N TYR A 150 14.77 -2.02 -1.68
CA TYR A 150 13.48 -2.07 -2.34
C TYR A 150 12.43 -1.39 -1.49
N PHE A 151 11.40 -0.86 -2.14
CA PHE A 151 10.25 -0.26 -1.47
C PHE A 151 8.96 -0.78 -2.07
N SER A 152 7.96 -1.04 -1.22
CA SER A 152 6.61 -1.36 -1.65
C SER A 152 5.65 -1.09 -0.50
N SER A 153 4.50 -0.50 -0.77
CA SER A 153 3.44 -0.28 0.21
C SER A 153 2.11 -0.14 -0.53
N ASP A 154 1.02 0.11 0.19
CA ASP A 154 -0.18 0.60 -0.45
C ASP A 154 0.10 1.95 -1.15
N TRP A 155 -0.76 2.30 -2.12
CA TRP A 155 -0.58 3.47 -2.97
C TRP A 155 -0.45 4.80 -2.20
N LYS A 156 -1.21 4.95 -1.11
CA LYS A 156 -1.24 6.20 -0.36
C LYS A 156 0.12 6.40 0.32
N PHE A 157 0.58 5.40 1.06
CA PHE A 157 1.88 5.45 1.70
C PHE A 157 3.01 5.60 0.67
N LEU A 158 2.92 4.89 -0.46
CA LEU A 158 3.90 4.96 -1.55
C LEU A 158 4.00 6.36 -2.13
N SER A 159 2.86 6.98 -2.43
CA SER A 159 2.81 8.32 -3.02
C SER A 159 3.38 9.35 -2.04
N ILE A 160 3.08 9.23 -0.74
CA ILE A 160 3.61 10.12 0.28
C ILE A 160 5.13 9.99 0.36
N CYS A 161 5.67 8.77 0.45
CA CYS A 161 7.11 8.56 0.51
C CYS A 161 7.86 9.00 -0.77
N LEU A 162 7.19 9.03 -1.93
CA LEU A 162 7.74 9.60 -3.17
C LEU A 162 7.60 11.13 -3.29
N GLY A 163 6.97 11.79 -2.33
CA GLY A 163 6.62 13.21 -2.46
C GLY A 163 5.66 13.47 -3.62
N PHE A 164 4.85 12.47 -4.00
CA PHE A 164 4.03 12.45 -5.19
C PHE A 164 2.57 12.84 -4.91
N ASN A 165 1.87 13.24 -5.96
CA ASN A 165 0.45 13.57 -5.92
C ASN A 165 -0.42 12.39 -5.49
N ALA A 166 -1.61 12.72 -4.98
CA ALA A 166 -2.66 11.74 -4.78
C ALA A 166 -3.09 11.06 -6.09
N ALA A 167 -3.62 9.83 -5.98
CA ALA A 167 -4.04 8.98 -7.10
C ALA A 167 -5.11 9.60 -8.02
N ASN A 168 -5.85 10.60 -7.52
CA ASN A 168 -6.89 11.31 -8.27
C ASN A 168 -6.36 12.56 -9.02
N SER A 169 -5.06 12.84 -8.98
CA SER A 169 -4.46 13.96 -9.73
C SER A 169 -4.40 13.70 -11.24
N ASN A 170 -4.07 14.74 -12.03
CA ASN A 170 -3.90 14.60 -13.47
C ASN A 170 -2.73 13.68 -13.82
N PHE A 171 -1.60 13.83 -13.12
CA PHE A 171 -0.41 12.99 -13.26
C PHE A 171 -0.39 12.00 -12.10
N PHE A 172 -1.07 10.88 -12.31
CA PHE A 172 -1.30 9.91 -11.26
C PHE A 172 -0.26 8.79 -11.24
N CYS A 173 0.54 8.57 -12.28
CA CYS A 173 1.47 7.43 -12.32
C CYS A 173 2.85 7.78 -11.74
N PRO A 174 3.34 7.06 -10.72
CA PRO A 174 4.70 7.23 -10.21
C PRO A 174 5.80 6.85 -11.20
N TRP A 175 5.55 5.92 -12.12
CA TRP A 175 6.58 5.29 -12.96
C TRP A 175 6.69 5.84 -14.38
N CYS A 176 5.63 6.46 -14.89
CA CYS A 176 5.60 7.03 -16.24
C CYS A 176 4.94 8.41 -16.25
N GLN A 177 4.99 9.10 -17.40
CA GLN A 177 4.54 10.49 -17.53
C GLN A 177 3.10 10.63 -18.03
N ILE A 178 2.30 9.55 -17.98
CA ILE A 178 0.90 9.59 -18.43
C ILE A 178 0.09 10.63 -17.63
N SER A 179 -0.77 11.35 -18.34
CA SER A 179 -1.81 12.19 -17.75
C SER A 179 -3.19 11.55 -17.90
N LYS A 180 -4.17 11.96 -17.10
CA LYS A 180 -5.56 11.51 -17.24
C LYS A 180 -6.12 11.74 -18.64
N HIS A 181 -5.74 12.84 -19.28
CA HIS A 181 -6.17 13.15 -20.65
C HIS A 181 -5.51 12.23 -21.69
N GLY A 182 -4.28 11.77 -21.42
CA GLY A 182 -3.55 10.85 -22.29
C GLY A 182 -4.11 9.42 -22.31
N GLN A 183 -4.92 9.03 -21.31
CA GLN A 183 -5.51 7.68 -21.25
C GLN A 183 -6.47 7.39 -22.41
N ASN A 184 -7.05 8.42 -23.04
CA ASN A 184 -7.99 8.26 -24.15
C ASN A 184 -7.31 7.83 -25.46
N ASN A 185 -5.98 7.88 -25.54
CA ASN A 185 -5.24 7.57 -26.76
C ASN A 185 -4.91 6.07 -26.93
N ASN A 186 -5.45 5.18 -26.08
CA ASN A 186 -5.25 3.72 -26.13
C ASN A 186 -3.80 3.25 -26.23
N GLN A 187 -2.82 4.07 -25.82
CA GLN A 187 -1.43 3.65 -25.75
C GLN A 187 -1.26 2.80 -24.49
N THR A 188 -1.15 1.49 -24.67
CA THR A 188 -0.83 0.52 -23.60
C THR A 188 0.68 0.40 -23.35
N ASN A 189 1.52 0.93 -24.25
CA ASN A 189 2.98 0.78 -24.23
C ASN A 189 3.71 1.80 -23.32
N TRP A 190 3.10 2.22 -22.21
CA TRP A 190 3.81 3.07 -21.25
C TRP A 190 4.79 2.23 -20.44
N LYS A 191 6.08 2.49 -20.61
CA LYS A 191 7.15 1.87 -19.81
C LYS A 191 7.48 2.70 -18.58
N ILE A 192 8.19 2.09 -17.64
CA ILE A 192 8.87 2.81 -16.57
C ILE A 192 9.90 3.75 -17.23
N SER A 193 9.68 5.05 -17.07
CA SER A 193 10.44 6.09 -17.78
C SER A 193 10.98 7.18 -16.87
N LYS A 194 10.54 7.20 -15.61
CA LYS A 194 10.96 8.18 -14.62
C LYS A 194 12.19 7.67 -13.89
N GLU A 195 13.13 8.57 -13.63
CA GLU A 195 14.35 8.31 -12.86
C GLU A 195 14.25 8.98 -11.49
N ILE A 196 14.75 8.33 -10.43
CA ILE A 196 14.66 8.87 -9.07
C ILE A 196 15.52 10.13 -8.91
N GLU A 197 16.62 10.22 -9.68
CA GLU A 197 17.57 11.34 -9.67
C GLU A 197 16.97 12.60 -10.29
N LYS A 198 16.08 12.44 -11.28
CA LYS A 198 15.38 13.53 -11.99
C LYS A 198 13.93 13.69 -11.53
N ILE A 199 13.56 13.10 -10.40
CA ILE A 199 12.16 12.90 -10.03
C ILE A 199 11.38 14.22 -9.94
N ASN A 200 12.05 15.30 -9.52
CA ASN A 200 11.49 16.65 -9.38
C ASN A 200 11.29 17.38 -10.73
N GLU A 201 11.87 16.87 -11.83
CA GLU A 201 11.65 17.41 -13.18
C GLU A 201 10.33 16.90 -13.78
N TYR A 202 9.81 15.77 -13.27
CA TYR A 202 8.57 15.19 -13.76
C TYR A 202 7.35 15.78 -13.05
N PRO A 203 6.23 15.94 -13.77
CA PRO A 203 5.02 16.44 -13.16
C PRO A 203 4.47 15.46 -12.10
N GLY A 204 3.94 16.07 -11.04
CA GLY A 204 3.27 15.38 -9.94
C GLY A 204 4.14 15.06 -8.73
N HIS A 205 5.45 15.27 -8.81
CA HIS A 205 6.35 15.22 -7.65
C HIS A 205 6.49 16.62 -7.08
N ASN A 206 5.98 16.83 -5.86
CA ASN A 206 5.99 18.14 -5.20
C ASN A 206 7.06 18.23 -4.10
N LYS A 207 7.60 17.09 -3.67
CA LYS A 207 8.60 16.98 -2.62
C LYS A 207 9.64 15.93 -3.00
N ARG A 208 10.82 16.00 -2.36
CA ARG A 208 11.86 14.99 -2.52
C ARG A 208 11.35 13.63 -2.00
N PRO A 209 11.65 12.51 -2.66
CA PRO A 209 11.39 11.20 -2.08
C PRO A 209 12.13 10.99 -0.76
N LEU A 210 11.43 10.44 0.24
CA LEU A 210 12.01 10.11 1.55
C LEU A 210 13.11 9.06 1.41
N PHE A 211 12.86 8.01 0.61
CA PHE A 211 13.83 6.97 0.29
C PHE A 211 14.54 7.24 -1.04
N TYR A 212 15.18 8.40 -1.15
CA TYR A 212 15.84 8.86 -2.38
C TYR A 212 16.97 7.92 -2.87
N MET A 213 17.54 7.10 -1.99
CA MET A 213 18.59 6.12 -2.32
C MET A 213 18.07 4.86 -3.03
N ILE A 214 16.74 4.73 -3.20
CA ILE A 214 16.10 3.59 -3.86
C ILE A 214 15.72 3.98 -5.29
N SER A 215 16.32 3.31 -6.28
CA SER A 215 15.96 3.49 -7.69
C SER A 215 14.47 3.23 -7.92
N LEU A 216 13.83 3.98 -8.81
CA LEU A 216 12.40 3.87 -9.06
C LEU A 216 11.97 2.46 -9.54
N ASN A 217 12.86 1.73 -10.21
CA ASN A 217 12.65 0.33 -10.61
C ASN A 217 12.51 -0.61 -9.40
N ASN A 218 12.94 -0.19 -8.23
CA ASN A 218 12.81 -0.92 -6.97
C ASN A 218 11.67 -0.39 -6.09
N TRP A 219 10.85 0.56 -6.57
CA TRP A 219 9.58 0.95 -5.96
C TRP A 219 8.46 0.10 -6.58
N VAL A 220 8.24 -1.08 -6.01
CA VAL A 220 7.43 -2.14 -6.61
C VAL A 220 5.96 -1.99 -6.21
N PRO A 221 5.01 -2.05 -7.18
CA PRO A 221 3.57 -2.03 -6.88
C PRO A 221 3.14 -3.22 -6.02
N ASP A 222 2.23 -2.97 -5.09
CA ASP A 222 1.64 -4.01 -4.26
C ASP A 222 0.54 -4.80 -5.00
N GLU A 223 0.73 -6.11 -5.14
CA GLU A 223 -0.18 -6.99 -5.86
C GLU A 223 -1.50 -7.21 -5.11
N LEU A 224 -1.50 -7.15 -3.77
CA LEU A 224 -2.70 -7.25 -2.96
C LEU A 224 -3.64 -6.10 -3.30
N HIS A 225 -3.14 -4.86 -3.24
CA HIS A 225 -3.92 -3.68 -3.54
C HIS A 225 -4.36 -3.58 -5.00
N ILE A 226 -3.58 -4.12 -5.96
CA ILE A 226 -4.03 -4.29 -7.35
C ILE A 226 -5.32 -5.11 -7.39
N MET A 227 -5.36 -6.27 -6.74
CA MET A 227 -6.57 -7.10 -6.68
C MET A 227 -7.71 -6.38 -5.99
N LEU A 228 -7.47 -5.80 -4.82
CA LEU A 228 -8.51 -5.15 -4.01
C LEU A 228 -9.19 -4.02 -4.79
N ARG A 229 -8.41 -3.18 -5.46
CA ARG A 229 -8.88 -1.94 -6.09
C ARG A 229 -9.47 -2.17 -7.48
N ILE A 230 -8.95 -3.12 -8.25
CA ILE A 230 -9.58 -3.51 -9.50
C ILE A 230 -10.91 -4.22 -9.22
N TRP A 231 -10.96 -5.09 -8.20
CA TRP A 231 -12.23 -5.68 -7.77
C TRP A 231 -13.25 -4.61 -7.36
N ASP A 232 -12.84 -3.61 -6.57
CA ASP A 232 -13.73 -2.50 -6.17
C ASP A 232 -14.29 -1.79 -7.39
N ARG A 233 -13.44 -1.57 -8.40
CA ARG A 233 -13.88 -0.95 -9.67
C ARG A 233 -14.87 -1.83 -10.40
N LEU A 234 -14.57 -3.11 -10.60
CA LEU A 234 -15.45 -4.06 -11.28
C LEU A 234 -16.82 -4.17 -10.58
N TRP A 235 -16.84 -4.25 -9.25
CA TRP A 235 -18.07 -4.28 -8.46
C TRP A 235 -18.84 -2.96 -8.60
N SER A 236 -18.17 -1.81 -8.47
CA SER A 236 -18.81 -0.50 -8.61
C SER A 236 -19.47 -0.31 -9.97
N LEU A 237 -18.85 -0.82 -11.04
CA LEU A 237 -19.37 -0.73 -12.40
C LEU A 237 -20.67 -1.53 -12.57
N VAL A 238 -20.76 -2.73 -11.96
CA VAL A 238 -22.01 -3.51 -11.94
C VAL A 238 -23.11 -2.77 -11.19
N ILE A 239 -22.80 -2.22 -10.02
CA ILE A 239 -23.78 -1.46 -9.22
C ILE A 239 -24.23 -0.19 -9.96
N SER A 240 -23.33 0.53 -10.60
CA SER A 240 -23.66 1.71 -11.41
C SER A 240 -24.58 1.35 -12.57
N GLU A 241 -24.30 0.27 -13.29
CA GLU A 241 -25.15 -0.19 -14.40
C GLU A 241 -26.57 -0.52 -13.95
N LEU A 242 -26.72 -1.17 -12.79
CA LEU A 242 -28.03 -1.45 -12.19
C LEU A 242 -28.76 -0.16 -11.81
N LYS A 243 -28.05 0.84 -11.29
CA LYS A 243 -28.62 2.15 -10.94
C LYS A 243 -29.06 2.93 -12.18
N GLU A 244 -28.21 3.02 -13.19
CA GLU A 244 -28.50 3.69 -14.47
C GLU A 244 -29.69 3.06 -15.20
N SER A 245 -29.89 1.76 -15.03
CA SER A 245 -31.01 1.02 -15.62
C SER A 245 -32.28 1.04 -14.75
N ASN A 246 -32.29 1.77 -13.62
CA ASN A 246 -33.35 1.77 -12.61
C ASN A 246 -33.70 0.36 -12.08
N GLN A 247 -32.73 -0.56 -12.05
CA GLN A 247 -32.85 -1.94 -11.57
C GLN A 247 -32.27 -2.14 -10.16
N PHE A 248 -31.68 -1.10 -9.55
CA PHE A 248 -31.14 -1.15 -8.19
C PHE A 248 -32.23 -0.87 -7.14
N ASP A 249 -33.28 -1.69 -7.12
CA ASP A 249 -34.40 -1.62 -6.18
C ASP A 249 -34.21 -2.57 -4.97
N ASP A 250 -35.22 -2.68 -4.10
CA ASP A 250 -35.17 -3.56 -2.92
C ASP A 250 -35.08 -5.04 -3.29
N VAL A 251 -35.70 -5.45 -4.41
CA VAL A 251 -35.66 -6.83 -4.90
C VAL A 251 -34.25 -7.18 -5.34
N CYS A 252 -33.62 -6.33 -6.15
CA CYS A 252 -32.24 -6.50 -6.59
C CYS A 252 -31.25 -6.52 -5.42
N ARG A 253 -31.37 -5.60 -4.46
CA ARG A 253 -30.54 -5.61 -3.24
C ARG A 253 -30.67 -6.92 -2.48
N LYS A 254 -31.90 -7.46 -2.35
CA LYS A 254 -32.15 -8.73 -1.69
C LYS A 254 -31.52 -9.91 -2.43
N GLU A 255 -31.62 -9.96 -3.76
CA GLU A 255 -30.95 -10.99 -4.58
C GLU A 255 -29.43 -10.93 -4.41
N ILE A 256 -28.82 -9.75 -4.39
CA ILE A 256 -27.39 -9.59 -4.12
C ILE A 256 -27.03 -10.15 -2.74
N MET A 257 -27.78 -9.80 -1.69
CA MET A 257 -27.52 -10.27 -0.33
C MET A 257 -27.68 -11.80 -0.20
N GLN A 258 -28.71 -12.37 -0.82
CA GLN A 258 -28.92 -13.83 -0.85
C GLN A 258 -27.78 -14.53 -1.58
N GLU A 259 -27.31 -13.96 -2.69
CA GLU A 259 -26.26 -14.57 -3.47
C GLU A 259 -24.87 -14.46 -2.82
N MET A 260 -24.61 -13.36 -2.12
CA MET A 260 -23.44 -13.22 -1.23
C MET A 260 -23.48 -14.27 -0.10
N SER A 261 -24.64 -14.46 0.53
CA SER A 261 -24.82 -15.47 1.58
C SER A 261 -24.57 -16.88 1.05
N ARG A 262 -25.05 -17.22 -0.16
CA ARG A 262 -24.82 -18.52 -0.81
C ARG A 262 -23.33 -18.86 -0.94
N ILE A 263 -22.48 -17.86 -1.19
CA ILE A 263 -21.03 -18.04 -1.32
C ILE A 263 -20.27 -17.77 -0.01
N SER A 264 -20.98 -17.75 1.12
CA SER A 264 -20.42 -17.54 2.46
C SER A 264 -19.67 -16.21 2.60
N VAL A 265 -20.28 -15.13 2.07
CA VAL A 265 -19.84 -13.74 2.22
C VAL A 265 -20.92 -12.96 2.97
N ASN A 266 -20.55 -12.36 4.10
CA ASN A 266 -21.45 -11.52 4.89
C ASN A 266 -21.54 -10.13 4.24
N PHE A 267 -22.72 -9.78 3.71
CA PHE A 267 -22.90 -8.54 2.96
C PHE A 267 -24.29 -7.95 3.20
N GLN A 268 -24.35 -6.63 3.41
CA GLN A 268 -25.58 -5.90 3.70
C GLN A 268 -25.55 -4.52 3.02
N PHE A 269 -26.75 -3.99 2.75
CA PHE A 269 -26.96 -2.61 2.31
C PHE A 269 -27.63 -1.80 3.42
N TRP A 270 -27.29 -0.52 3.53
CA TRP A 270 -27.95 0.44 4.43
C TRP A 270 -27.94 1.84 3.82
N LYS A 271 -28.78 2.73 4.37
CA LYS A 271 -28.70 4.17 4.13
C LYS A 271 -28.21 4.85 5.39
N GLU A 272 -27.38 5.88 5.24
CA GLU A 272 -27.05 6.77 6.36
C GLU A 272 -28.20 7.76 6.59
N HIS A 273 -28.36 8.20 7.84
CA HIS A 273 -29.39 9.19 8.17
C HIS A 273 -29.15 10.48 7.38
N GLY A 274 -30.16 10.90 6.59
CA GLY A 274 -30.09 12.10 5.75
C GLY A 274 -29.40 11.91 4.39
N ALA A 275 -28.93 10.70 4.06
CA ALA A 275 -28.37 10.38 2.76
C ALA A 275 -29.32 9.54 1.91
N ASP A 276 -29.58 9.97 0.68
CA ASP A 276 -30.36 9.18 -0.28
C ASP A 276 -29.55 8.03 -0.91
N ALA A 277 -28.23 8.05 -0.75
CA ALA A 277 -27.32 7.05 -1.27
C ALA A 277 -27.29 5.77 -0.41
N TRP A 278 -27.37 4.63 -1.08
CA TRP A 278 -27.16 3.33 -0.47
C TRP A 278 -25.67 3.03 -0.29
N ASN A 279 -25.31 2.69 0.93
CA ASN A 279 -24.02 2.13 1.33
C ASN A 279 -24.10 0.60 1.42
N HIS A 280 -22.94 -0.04 1.44
CA HIS A 280 -22.80 -1.48 1.50
C HIS A 280 -21.55 -1.94 2.25
N THR A 281 -21.55 -3.20 2.69
CA THR A 281 -20.43 -3.78 3.45
C THR A 281 -19.14 -3.71 2.65
N SER A 282 -18.07 -3.19 3.26
CA SER A 282 -16.72 -3.27 2.69
C SER A 282 -16.18 -4.70 2.84
N LEU A 283 -15.71 -5.30 1.75
CA LEU A 283 -15.22 -6.67 1.72
C LEU A 283 -13.70 -6.74 1.90
N MET A 284 -13.24 -7.76 2.62
CA MET A 284 -11.82 -8.11 2.75
C MET A 284 -11.35 -8.92 1.53
N GLY A 285 -10.03 -9.07 1.36
CA GLY A 285 -9.45 -9.70 0.17
C GLY A 285 -9.98 -11.09 -0.15
N ASP A 286 -10.11 -11.97 0.85
CA ASP A 286 -10.64 -13.32 0.64
C ASP A 286 -12.10 -13.33 0.17
N ASP A 287 -12.95 -12.47 0.75
CA ASP A 287 -14.34 -12.37 0.35
C ASP A 287 -14.48 -11.75 -1.04
N LYS A 288 -13.66 -10.76 -1.39
CA LYS A 288 -13.58 -10.23 -2.76
C LYS A 288 -13.23 -11.32 -3.76
N LEU A 289 -12.26 -12.18 -3.45
CA LEU A 289 -11.89 -13.31 -4.30
C LEU A 289 -13.02 -14.34 -4.42
N LYS A 290 -13.77 -14.62 -3.34
CA LYS A 290 -14.97 -15.47 -3.42
C LYS A 290 -16.03 -14.88 -4.35
N VAL A 291 -16.33 -13.59 -4.22
CA VAL A 291 -17.31 -12.90 -5.08
C VAL A 291 -16.85 -12.94 -6.54
N LEU A 292 -15.58 -12.59 -6.78
CA LEU A 292 -14.99 -12.58 -8.11
C LEU A 292 -15.16 -13.93 -8.81
N LYS A 293 -14.96 -15.05 -8.10
CA LYS A 293 -15.05 -16.40 -8.65
C LYS A 293 -16.49 -16.93 -8.73
N ASN A 294 -17.29 -16.70 -7.70
CA ASN A 294 -18.47 -17.54 -7.44
C ASN A 294 -19.82 -16.81 -7.50
N PHE A 295 -19.85 -15.47 -7.56
CA PHE A 295 -21.10 -14.72 -7.57
C PHE A 295 -21.87 -14.92 -8.88
N ASN A 296 -23.12 -15.38 -8.80
CA ASN A 296 -23.93 -15.58 -10.01
C ASN A 296 -24.53 -14.25 -10.51
N LEU A 297 -23.86 -13.64 -11.50
CA LEU A 297 -24.32 -12.41 -12.15
C LEU A 297 -25.68 -12.56 -12.84
N GLY A 298 -26.08 -13.77 -13.23
CA GLY A 298 -27.40 -14.03 -13.83
C GLY A 298 -28.57 -13.83 -12.88
N ARG A 299 -28.32 -13.68 -11.57
CA ARG A 299 -29.34 -13.29 -10.57
C ARG A 299 -29.80 -11.85 -10.73
N ILE A 300 -28.94 -10.98 -11.26
CA ILE A 300 -29.14 -9.53 -11.23
C ILE A 300 -29.02 -8.88 -12.61
N LEU A 301 -28.52 -9.60 -13.62
CA LEU A 301 -28.31 -9.09 -14.98
C LEU A 301 -28.91 -10.03 -16.03
N PRO A 302 -29.32 -9.50 -17.21
CA PRO A 302 -29.76 -10.33 -18.33
C PRO A 302 -28.70 -11.38 -18.73
N PRO A 303 -29.08 -12.57 -19.19
CA PRO A 303 -28.15 -13.69 -19.42
C PRO A 303 -26.95 -13.35 -20.30
N THR A 304 -27.17 -12.60 -21.39
CA THR A 304 -26.11 -12.17 -22.31
C THR A 304 -25.13 -11.21 -21.64
N ARG A 305 -25.62 -10.26 -20.84
CA ARG A 305 -24.81 -9.29 -20.10
C ARG A 305 -24.03 -9.96 -18.98
N ALA A 306 -24.69 -10.83 -18.22
CA ALA A 306 -24.09 -11.63 -17.17
C ALA A 306 -22.91 -12.48 -17.70
N LYS A 307 -23.06 -13.09 -18.88
CA LYS A 307 -21.98 -13.87 -19.52
C LYS A 307 -20.75 -13.01 -19.86
N LYS A 308 -20.95 -11.82 -20.43
CA LYS A 308 -19.85 -10.89 -20.77
C LYS A 308 -19.07 -10.45 -19.52
N ILE A 309 -19.77 -10.03 -18.46
CA ILE A 309 -19.11 -9.59 -17.22
C ILE A 309 -18.45 -10.78 -16.49
N ARG A 310 -19.06 -11.96 -16.53
CA ARG A 310 -18.47 -13.20 -15.99
C ARG A 310 -17.15 -13.53 -16.68
N GLU A 311 -17.07 -13.42 -18.00
CA GLU A 311 -15.83 -13.62 -18.75
C GLU A 311 -14.74 -12.64 -18.32
N LEU A 312 -15.08 -11.35 -18.23
CA LEU A 312 -14.16 -10.31 -17.75
C LEU A 312 -13.61 -10.60 -16.34
N TRP A 313 -14.48 -11.01 -15.41
CA TRP A 313 -14.11 -11.35 -14.04
C TRP A 313 -13.24 -12.60 -13.96
N ASN A 314 -13.54 -13.61 -14.78
CA ASN A 314 -12.77 -14.85 -14.85
C ASN A 314 -11.35 -14.60 -15.39
N ARG A 315 -11.22 -13.83 -16.47
CA ARG A 315 -9.91 -13.44 -17.02
C ARG A 315 -9.09 -12.63 -16.01
N PHE A 316 -9.71 -11.65 -15.32
CA PHE A 316 -9.03 -10.93 -14.25
C PHE A 316 -8.55 -11.84 -13.10
N ASN A 317 -9.41 -12.78 -12.67
CA ASN A 317 -9.04 -13.74 -11.63
C ASN A 317 -7.84 -14.61 -12.05
N GLN A 318 -7.77 -15.00 -13.33
CA GLN A 318 -6.63 -15.75 -13.86
C GLN A 318 -5.36 -14.90 -13.89
N ILE A 319 -5.44 -13.66 -14.38
CA ILE A 319 -4.32 -12.70 -14.36
C ILE A 319 -3.78 -12.52 -12.93
N TYR A 320 -4.65 -12.32 -11.94
CA TYR A 320 -4.21 -12.17 -10.56
C TYR A 320 -3.58 -13.46 -9.99
N PHE A 321 -4.02 -14.63 -10.43
CA PHE A 321 -3.37 -15.90 -10.08
C PHE A 321 -1.97 -15.99 -10.70
N ASN A 322 -1.84 -15.63 -11.98
CA ASN A 322 -0.58 -15.65 -12.73
C ASN A 322 0.42 -14.64 -12.16
N LEU A 323 -0.02 -13.44 -11.76
CA LEU A 323 0.80 -12.42 -11.09
C LEU A 323 1.48 -12.95 -9.81
N LYS A 324 0.83 -13.85 -9.08
CA LYS A 324 1.37 -14.44 -7.85
C LYS A 324 2.28 -15.65 -8.09
N THR A 325 2.35 -16.11 -9.33
CA THR A 325 3.17 -17.26 -9.72
C THR A 325 4.56 -16.75 -10.06
N LYS A 326 5.55 -17.15 -9.25
CA LYS A 326 6.91 -16.60 -9.30
C LYS A 326 7.53 -16.67 -10.70
N ASP A 327 7.47 -17.86 -11.30
CA ASP A 327 8.15 -18.16 -12.57
C ASP A 327 7.16 -18.15 -13.76
N TYR A 328 6.12 -17.29 -13.69
CA TYR A 328 5.18 -17.15 -14.81
C TYR A 328 5.83 -16.42 -15.98
N ASP A 329 5.51 -16.85 -17.20
CA ASP A 329 6.07 -16.25 -18.41
C ASP A 329 5.61 -14.80 -18.58
N VAL A 330 6.57 -13.88 -18.67
CA VAL A 330 6.31 -12.43 -18.69
C VAL A 330 5.59 -12.01 -19.97
N GLN A 331 5.94 -12.60 -21.12
CA GLN A 331 5.32 -12.27 -22.41
C GLN A 331 3.87 -12.74 -22.45
N GLN A 332 3.61 -13.96 -21.96
CA GLN A 332 2.28 -14.51 -21.79
C GLN A 332 1.45 -13.66 -20.82
N PHE A 333 2.03 -13.21 -19.70
CA PHE A 333 1.35 -12.33 -18.77
C PHE A 333 0.95 -11.00 -19.43
N GLN A 334 1.88 -10.37 -20.15
CA GLN A 334 1.62 -9.13 -20.86
C GLN A 334 0.47 -9.30 -21.87
N PHE A 335 0.53 -10.36 -22.68
CA PHE A 335 -0.54 -10.68 -23.63
C PHE A 335 -1.91 -10.84 -22.95
N GLU A 336 -1.98 -11.60 -21.85
CA GLU A 336 -3.25 -11.81 -21.12
C GLU A 336 -3.83 -10.53 -20.55
N VAL A 337 -2.98 -9.64 -20.05
CA VAL A 337 -3.43 -8.36 -19.50
C VAL A 337 -3.89 -7.40 -20.59
N GLU A 338 -3.20 -7.37 -21.73
CA GLU A 338 -3.61 -6.60 -22.91
C GLU A 338 -4.95 -7.09 -23.47
N ASP A 339 -5.10 -8.41 -23.64
CA ASP A 339 -6.36 -9.06 -24.07
C ASP A 339 -7.50 -8.80 -23.06
N TRP A 340 -7.21 -8.81 -21.76
CA TRP A 340 -8.19 -8.45 -20.75
C TRP A 340 -8.61 -6.98 -20.82
N LEU A 341 -7.68 -6.06 -21.09
CA LEU A 341 -8.00 -4.65 -21.28
C LEU A 341 -8.84 -4.44 -22.55
N GLU A 342 -8.53 -5.13 -23.65
CA GLU A 342 -9.34 -5.08 -24.88
C GLU A 342 -10.77 -5.54 -24.60
N LEU A 343 -10.95 -6.65 -23.87
CA LEU A 343 -12.26 -7.09 -23.42
C LEU A 343 -12.94 -6.01 -22.57
N PHE A 344 -12.24 -5.46 -21.56
CA PHE A 344 -12.76 -4.39 -20.70
C PHE A 344 -13.27 -3.18 -21.50
N LEU A 345 -12.55 -2.80 -22.55
CA LEU A 345 -12.83 -1.64 -23.41
C LEU A 345 -13.71 -1.97 -24.63
N THR A 346 -14.34 -3.14 -24.68
CA THR A 346 -15.20 -3.54 -25.80
C THR A 346 -16.27 -2.45 -26.04
N PRO A 347 -16.33 -1.83 -27.24
CA PRO A 347 -17.27 -0.77 -27.52
C PRO A 347 -18.68 -1.31 -27.80
N ASP A 348 -19.66 -0.41 -27.72
CA ASP A 348 -21.01 -0.68 -28.19
C ASP A 348 -21.01 -0.99 -29.69
N ARG A 349 -21.78 -2.00 -30.10
CA ARG A 349 -21.91 -2.40 -31.51
C ARG A 349 -23.30 -2.06 -32.04
N ILE A 350 -23.36 -1.32 -33.14
CA ILE A 350 -24.62 -1.07 -33.85
C ILE A 350 -24.92 -2.30 -34.70
N ILE A 351 -26.11 -2.89 -34.53
CA ILE A 351 -26.53 -4.04 -35.33
C ILE A 351 -26.92 -3.52 -36.73
N PRO A 352 -26.28 -3.97 -37.83
CA PRO A 352 -26.64 -3.54 -39.17
C PRO A 352 -28.13 -3.79 -39.44
N ASN A 353 -28.79 -2.82 -40.08
CA ASN A 353 -30.22 -2.87 -40.41
C ASN A 353 -31.16 -2.96 -39.19
N SER A 354 -30.72 -2.49 -38.02
CA SER A 354 -31.55 -2.38 -36.81
C SER A 354 -31.25 -1.08 -36.05
N ASN A 355 -32.22 -0.55 -35.33
CA ASN A 355 -32.01 0.53 -34.36
C ASN A 355 -31.47 0.01 -33.00
N ARG A 356 -31.08 -1.26 -32.93
CA ARG A 356 -30.61 -1.91 -31.70
C ARG A 356 -29.09 -1.76 -31.57
N ILE A 357 -28.66 -1.34 -30.37
CA ILE A 357 -27.27 -1.26 -29.97
C ILE A 357 -26.98 -2.45 -29.05
N GLU A 358 -25.99 -3.26 -29.40
CA GLU A 358 -25.43 -4.26 -28.50
C GLU A 358 -24.38 -3.59 -27.59
N LYS A 359 -24.72 -3.43 -26.32
CA LYS A 359 -23.84 -2.78 -25.34
C LYS A 359 -22.51 -3.55 -25.20
N GLY A 360 -21.41 -2.81 -25.33
CA GLY A 360 -20.05 -3.20 -25.00
C GLY A 360 -19.83 -3.26 -23.50
N LEU A 361 -18.59 -3.31 -23.01
CA LEU A 361 -18.30 -3.41 -21.57
C LEU A 361 -18.19 -2.04 -20.90
N TYR A 362 -17.00 -1.43 -20.92
CA TYR A 362 -16.72 -0.19 -20.20
C TYR A 362 -15.88 0.80 -21.04
N SER A 363 -15.97 2.07 -20.70
CA SER A 363 -15.23 3.15 -21.39
C SER A 363 -13.81 3.33 -20.87
N PRO A 364 -12.90 3.98 -21.63
CA PRO A 364 -11.56 4.37 -21.15
C PRO A 364 -11.57 5.20 -19.86
N SER A 365 -12.60 6.03 -19.64
CA SER A 365 -12.77 6.80 -18.40
C SER A 365 -12.98 5.93 -17.15
N SER A 366 -13.21 4.62 -17.33
CA SER A 366 -13.32 3.66 -16.24
C SER A 366 -11.98 3.04 -15.80
N ILE A 367 -10.89 3.35 -16.51
CA ILE A 367 -9.53 2.91 -16.15
C ILE A 367 -9.09 3.66 -14.88
N THR A 368 -8.79 2.89 -13.84
CA THR A 368 -8.23 3.42 -12.59
C THR A 368 -6.71 3.40 -12.63
N PRO A 369 -6.02 4.13 -11.73
CA PRO A 369 -4.57 4.02 -11.57
C PRO A 369 -4.06 2.58 -11.45
N TYR A 370 -4.78 1.71 -10.72
CA TYR A 370 -4.40 0.31 -10.56
C TYR A 370 -4.60 -0.52 -11.84
N ILE A 371 -5.62 -0.22 -12.66
CA ILE A 371 -5.77 -0.86 -13.98
C ILE A 371 -4.61 -0.43 -14.89
N HIS A 372 -4.27 0.87 -14.90
CA HIS A 372 -3.13 1.36 -15.68
C HIS A 372 -1.83 0.66 -15.25
N VAL A 373 -1.58 0.53 -13.95
CA VAL A 373 -0.37 -0.12 -13.45
C VAL A 373 -0.32 -1.60 -13.80
N LEU A 374 -1.45 -2.31 -13.67
CA LEU A 374 -1.55 -3.70 -14.09
C LEU A 374 -1.15 -3.89 -15.55
N VAL A 375 -1.68 -3.03 -16.44
CA VAL A 375 -1.49 -3.16 -17.88
C VAL A 375 -0.12 -2.69 -18.34
N CYS A 376 0.36 -1.57 -17.83
CA CYS A 376 1.54 -0.91 -18.37
C CYS A 376 2.83 -1.32 -17.67
N HIS A 377 2.80 -1.60 -16.36
CA HIS A 377 4.04 -1.66 -15.57
C HIS A 377 4.30 -3.04 -14.97
N ILE A 378 3.27 -3.87 -14.72
CA ILE A 378 3.48 -5.13 -13.99
C ILE A 378 4.34 -6.14 -14.73
N SER A 379 4.21 -6.26 -16.06
CA SER A 379 5.10 -7.15 -16.85
C SER A 379 6.56 -6.71 -16.75
N GLU A 380 6.83 -5.41 -16.83
CA GLU A 380 8.18 -4.84 -16.65
C GLU A 380 8.73 -5.10 -15.24
N PHE A 381 7.90 -4.96 -14.19
CA PHE A 381 8.30 -5.33 -12.84
C PHE A 381 8.53 -6.84 -12.65
N MET A 382 7.76 -7.69 -13.32
CA MET A 382 7.99 -9.14 -13.33
C MET A 382 9.33 -9.49 -13.97
N GLU A 383 9.70 -8.81 -15.05
CA GLU A 383 11.00 -8.97 -15.70
C GLU A 383 12.15 -8.50 -14.80
N ILE A 384 12.06 -7.28 -14.26
CA ILE A 384 13.10 -6.69 -13.39
C ILE A 384 13.29 -7.55 -12.12
N HIS A 385 12.21 -8.04 -11.51
CA HIS A 385 12.25 -8.74 -10.23
C HIS A 385 11.98 -10.25 -10.34
N GLN A 386 12.28 -10.85 -11.49
CA GLN A 386 12.06 -12.29 -11.74
C GLN A 386 12.65 -13.19 -10.64
N LYS A 387 13.81 -12.81 -10.08
CA LYS A 387 14.48 -13.51 -8.97
C LYS A 387 13.53 -13.76 -7.78
N TRP A 388 12.65 -12.81 -7.49
CA TRP A 388 11.77 -12.82 -6.31
C TRP A 388 10.32 -13.17 -6.68
N GLY A 389 9.87 -12.71 -7.85
CA GLY A 389 8.46 -12.68 -8.23
C GLY A 389 7.68 -11.59 -7.48
N MET A 390 6.56 -11.14 -8.06
CA MET A 390 5.80 -10.00 -7.53
C MET A 390 5.25 -10.23 -6.12
N LYS A 391 4.90 -11.48 -5.79
CA LYS A 391 4.36 -11.85 -4.48
C LYS A 391 5.32 -11.52 -3.33
N ALA A 392 6.64 -11.47 -3.56
CA ALA A 392 7.62 -11.11 -2.55
C ALA A 392 7.46 -9.66 -2.04
N PHE A 393 6.86 -8.80 -2.87
CA PHE A 393 6.60 -7.38 -2.59
C PHE A 393 5.20 -7.12 -2.01
N SER A 394 4.48 -8.19 -1.65
CA SER A 394 3.16 -8.12 -1.02
C SER A 394 3.16 -7.40 0.31
N CYS A 395 2.22 -6.49 0.50
CA CYS A 395 2.01 -5.76 1.75
C CYS A 395 1.11 -6.53 2.74
N ALA A 396 0.56 -7.68 2.34
CA ALA A 396 -0.27 -8.52 3.20
C ALA A 396 0.39 -8.87 4.57
N PRO A 397 1.70 -9.21 4.64
CA PRO A 397 2.34 -9.48 5.92
C PRO A 397 2.44 -8.24 6.83
N VAL A 398 2.61 -7.06 6.25
CA VAL A 398 2.69 -5.77 6.97
C VAL A 398 1.32 -5.42 7.56
N GLU A 399 0.25 -5.54 6.76
CA GLU A 399 -1.13 -5.37 7.24
C GLU A 399 -1.47 -6.35 8.38
N LYS A 400 -1.04 -7.62 8.23
CA LYS A 400 -1.24 -8.65 9.25
C LYS A 400 -0.48 -8.33 10.54
N LYS A 401 0.77 -7.87 10.44
CA LYS A 401 1.59 -7.46 11.59
C LYS A 401 0.93 -6.30 12.33
N ASN A 402 0.49 -5.29 11.59
CA ASN A 402 -0.24 -4.15 12.15
C ASN A 402 -1.51 -4.62 12.89
N HIS A 403 -2.30 -5.51 12.28
CA HIS A 403 -3.48 -6.09 12.91
C HIS A 403 -3.17 -6.87 14.20
N GLN A 404 -2.06 -7.64 14.21
CA GLN A 404 -1.61 -8.39 15.38
C GLN A 404 -1.20 -7.47 16.52
N GLN A 405 -0.40 -6.43 16.25
CA GLN A 405 0.00 -5.42 17.24
C GLN A 405 -1.23 -4.72 17.83
N VAL A 406 -2.16 -4.26 16.99
CA VAL A 406 -3.40 -3.62 17.46
C VAL A 406 -4.22 -4.57 18.34
N THR A 407 -4.36 -5.82 17.93
CA THR A 407 -5.16 -6.80 18.67
C THR A 407 -4.54 -7.14 20.02
N HIS A 408 -3.23 -7.37 20.06
CA HIS A 408 -2.52 -7.75 21.27
C HIS A 408 -2.47 -6.62 22.30
N PHE A 409 -2.15 -5.41 21.87
CA PHE A 409 -1.89 -4.29 22.79
C PHE A 409 -3.12 -3.44 23.11
N PHE A 410 -4.08 -3.32 22.19
CA PHE A 410 -5.21 -2.40 22.34
C PHE A 410 -6.59 -3.07 22.47
N ARG A 411 -6.80 -4.28 21.93
CA ARG A 411 -8.10 -4.96 22.04
C ARG A 411 -8.21 -5.90 23.24
N GLN A 412 -7.11 -6.53 23.64
CA GLN A 412 -7.09 -7.43 24.79
C GLN A 412 -6.97 -6.70 26.14
N THR A 413 -6.60 -5.42 26.16
CA THR A 413 -6.55 -4.60 27.38
C THR A 413 -7.75 -3.65 27.43
N LEU A 414 -8.82 -4.02 28.14
CA LEU A 414 -10.01 -3.17 28.38
C LEU A 414 -9.72 -1.88 29.20
N LYS A 415 -8.45 -1.54 29.45
CA LYS A 415 -8.02 -0.40 30.27
C LYS A 415 -6.74 0.25 29.73
N GLY A 416 -6.76 0.72 28.47
CA GLY A 416 -5.73 1.61 27.91
C GLY A 416 -4.32 1.18 28.27
N GLY A 417 -3.98 -0.08 27.94
CA GLY A 417 -2.86 -0.83 28.49
C GLY A 417 -1.61 -0.02 28.78
N GLY A 418 -1.45 0.39 30.03
CA GLY A 418 -0.23 0.96 30.56
C GLY A 418 -0.24 0.79 32.07
N SER A 419 0.73 0.05 32.61
CA SER A 419 1.17 0.32 33.98
C SER A 419 1.72 1.74 33.98
N LYS A 420 1.30 2.57 34.95
CA LYS A 420 1.71 3.97 35.14
C LYS A 420 3.12 4.25 34.57
N HIS A 421 3.18 5.15 33.58
CA HIS A 421 4.38 5.77 32.99
C HIS A 421 5.09 5.13 31.78
N LYS A 422 4.53 4.12 31.09
CA LYS A 422 5.15 3.58 29.85
C LYS A 422 4.26 3.78 28.61
N LEU A 423 4.82 4.37 27.56
CA LEU A 423 4.14 4.60 26.28
C LEU A 423 3.92 3.24 25.57
N VAL A 424 2.69 2.95 25.13
CA VAL A 424 2.32 1.65 24.51
C VAL A 424 3.23 1.26 23.33
N ILE A 425 3.70 2.26 22.57
CA ILE A 425 4.64 2.08 21.46
C ILE A 425 5.94 1.43 21.94
N ARG A 426 6.48 1.86 23.08
CA ARG A 426 7.65 1.24 23.69
C ARG A 426 7.40 -0.21 24.07
N ASP A 427 6.22 -0.53 24.62
CA ASP A 427 5.87 -1.92 24.94
C ASP A 427 5.76 -2.81 23.68
N ILE A 428 5.25 -2.26 22.57
CA ILE A 428 5.23 -2.92 21.27
C ILE A 428 6.66 -3.20 20.81
N LEU A 429 7.53 -2.18 20.79
CA LEU A 429 8.91 -2.33 20.31
C LEU A 429 9.76 -3.25 21.22
N GLU A 430 9.54 -3.24 22.53
CA GLU A 430 10.17 -4.19 23.46
C GLU A 430 9.64 -5.63 23.26
N TYR A 431 8.37 -5.80 22.90
CA TYR A 431 7.83 -7.08 22.49
C TYR A 431 8.43 -7.57 21.17
N GLU A 432 8.59 -6.69 20.19
CA GLU A 432 9.27 -7.01 18.92
C GLU A 432 10.73 -7.44 19.16
N ASN A 433 11.45 -6.79 20.08
CA ASN A 433 12.80 -7.20 20.49
C ASN A 433 12.82 -8.61 21.11
N ARG A 434 11.87 -8.92 21.99
CA ARG A 434 11.76 -10.25 22.60
C ARG A 434 11.37 -11.31 21.57
N SER A 435 10.45 -10.99 20.68
CA SER A 435 10.01 -11.90 19.61
C SER A 435 11.16 -12.19 18.65
N LEU A 436 11.92 -11.16 18.27
CA LEU A 436 13.13 -11.32 17.46
C LEU A 436 14.16 -12.23 18.15
N PHE A 437 14.37 -12.04 19.45
CA PHE A 437 15.24 -12.91 20.24
C PHE A 437 14.77 -14.36 20.16
N TYR A 438 13.51 -14.66 20.50
CA TYR A 438 13.02 -16.05 20.44
C TYR A 438 13.08 -16.66 19.03
N LEU A 439 12.91 -15.85 17.99
CA LEU A 439 12.94 -16.33 16.60
C LEU A 439 14.33 -16.80 16.15
N PHE A 440 15.40 -16.20 16.67
CA PHE A 440 16.78 -16.47 16.23
C PHE A 440 17.70 -17.04 17.32
N ASN A 441 17.27 -17.09 18.59
CA ASN A 441 18.14 -17.49 19.69
C ASN A 441 18.43 -19.01 19.75
N ASP A 442 17.57 -19.87 19.20
CA ASP A 442 17.91 -21.31 19.05
C ASP A 442 19.10 -21.53 18.09
N ASN A 443 19.48 -20.51 17.31
CA ASN A 443 20.57 -20.55 16.34
C ASN A 443 21.81 -19.69 16.73
N THR A 444 21.85 -19.11 17.94
CA THR A 444 22.98 -18.27 18.39
C THR A 444 23.48 -18.67 19.78
N ILE A 445 24.81 -18.73 19.97
CA ILE A 445 25.50 -19.17 21.22
C ILE A 445 25.38 -18.12 22.36
N SER A 446 24.39 -17.22 22.32
CA SER A 446 24.25 -16.13 23.30
C SER A 446 23.22 -16.46 24.37
N SER A 447 23.65 -16.60 25.63
CA SER A 447 22.79 -17.00 26.75
C SER A 447 21.94 -15.87 27.36
N LYS A 448 21.93 -14.66 26.78
CA LYS A 448 21.14 -13.50 27.26
C LYS A 448 20.53 -12.69 26.12
N PRO A 449 19.30 -12.15 26.29
CA PRO A 449 18.67 -11.28 25.31
C PRO A 449 19.48 -9.99 25.12
N LYS A 450 19.94 -9.73 23.88
CA LYS A 450 20.47 -8.42 23.51
C LYS A 450 19.29 -7.43 23.46
N LYS A 451 19.27 -6.46 24.37
CA LYS A 451 18.32 -5.34 24.30
C LYS A 451 18.74 -4.46 23.12
N LEU A 452 17.97 -4.48 22.04
CA LEU A 452 18.08 -3.45 21.00
C LEU A 452 17.62 -2.13 21.63
N HIS A 453 18.42 -1.08 21.46
CA HIS A 453 18.09 0.24 22.00
C HIS A 453 16.81 0.76 21.33
N ILE A 454 15.90 1.32 22.15
CA ILE A 454 14.72 2.04 21.68
C ILE A 454 15.02 3.50 21.97
N GLU A 455 15.11 4.31 20.92
CA GLU A 455 15.26 5.75 21.02
C GLU A 455 13.87 6.40 21.05
N ASP A 456 13.72 7.40 21.92
CA ASP A 456 12.49 8.19 22.12
C ASP A 456 12.50 9.44 21.22
#